data_AF-A0A9E2NE31-F1
#
_entry.id   AF-A0A9E2NE31-F1
#
_cell.length_a   1.000
_cell.length_b   1.000
_cell.length_c   1.000
_cell.angle_alpha   90.00
_cell.angle_beta   90.00
_cell.angle_gamma   90.00
#
_symmetry.space_group_name_H-M   'P 1'
#
loop_
_entity.id
_entity.type
_entity.pdbx_description
1 polymer ?
#
loop_
_entity_poly.entity_id
_entity_poly.type
_entity_poly.pdbx_seq_one_letter_code
_entity_poly.pdbx_strand_id
1 'polypeptide(L)'
;PAARAGLRAGDEVRWIEDTPIPDAARLREWIRASGKNAEPAEQSWRIYRPGSGTLTLMVQPERVREGERAYGRVGAQLGAAPQTSWLSYGLLDASWEALRRCAEVTGLSLRMIAAMFTGEASLEHLSGPLTVADQAGRSLSVGWSAYFDFLALLSLSIAIFNLLPLPVLDGGHLLYYLYEFIVGRPPGEAGMRRMQQFGMISLLALMGLALFNDFNRLWGG
;
A
#
# COMPACT_ATOMS: atom_id res chain seq x y z
N PRO A 1 -21.33 -7.25 9.39
CA PRO A 1 -22.74 -6.91 9.04
C PRO A 1 -23.34 -7.87 8.01
N ALA A 2 -22.63 -8.14 6.90
CA ALA A 2 -23.04 -9.09 5.87
C ALA A 2 -23.33 -10.51 6.39
N ALA A 3 -22.39 -11.08 7.18
CA ALA A 3 -22.56 -12.40 7.76
C ALA A 3 -23.73 -12.46 8.78
N ARG A 4 -23.97 -11.36 9.51
CA ARG A 4 -25.13 -11.23 10.42
C ARG A 4 -26.46 -11.25 9.66
N ALA A 5 -26.49 -10.65 8.47
CA ALA A 5 -27.65 -10.65 7.58
C ALA A 5 -27.84 -11.96 6.79
N GLY A 6 -26.95 -12.95 6.96
CA GLY A 6 -27.03 -14.23 6.26
C GLY A 6 -26.56 -14.20 4.80
N LEU A 7 -25.84 -13.16 4.38
CA LEU A 7 -25.18 -13.12 3.06
C LEU A 7 -24.07 -14.18 2.98
N ARG A 8 -23.99 -14.84 1.83
CA ARG A 8 -23.01 -15.89 1.52
C ARG A 8 -22.21 -15.51 0.27
N ALA A 9 -21.01 -16.10 0.14
CA ALA A 9 -20.23 -15.97 -1.09
C ALA A 9 -21.03 -16.55 -2.28
N GLY A 10 -21.06 -15.81 -3.38
CA GLY A 10 -21.84 -16.16 -4.58
C GLY A 10 -23.26 -15.58 -4.62
N ASP A 11 -23.70 -14.84 -3.59
CA ASP A 11 -24.97 -14.12 -3.64
C ASP A 11 -24.88 -12.92 -4.61
N GLU A 12 -25.85 -12.81 -5.51
CA GLU A 12 -25.99 -11.69 -6.43
C GLU A 12 -27.09 -10.73 -5.96
N VAL A 13 -26.72 -9.52 -5.56
CA VAL A 13 -27.70 -8.50 -5.18
C VAL A 13 -28.34 -7.93 -6.44
N ARG A 14 -29.66 -8.08 -6.58
CA ARG A 14 -30.43 -7.64 -7.77
C ARG A 14 -31.21 -6.36 -7.48
N TRP A 15 -31.74 -6.21 -6.27
CA TRP A 15 -32.50 -5.03 -5.84
C TRP A 15 -32.17 -4.67 -4.39
N ILE A 16 -32.20 -3.37 -4.11
CA ILE A 16 -32.25 -2.84 -2.75
C ILE A 16 -33.48 -1.95 -2.66
N GLU A 17 -34.40 -2.30 -1.76
CA GLU A 17 -35.75 -1.72 -1.73
C GLU A 17 -36.38 -1.84 -3.14
N ASP A 18 -36.80 -0.70 -3.70
CA ASP A 18 -37.36 -0.59 -5.05
C ASP A 18 -36.32 -0.19 -6.11
N THR A 19 -35.03 -0.14 -5.76
CA THR A 19 -33.97 0.28 -6.68
C THR A 19 -33.25 -0.92 -7.29
N PRO A 20 -33.17 -1.03 -8.64
CA PRO A 20 -32.41 -2.09 -9.28
C PRO A 20 -30.91 -1.85 -9.14
N ILE A 21 -30.18 -2.93 -8.82
CA ILE A 21 -28.72 -2.94 -8.68
C ILE A 21 -28.16 -3.84 -9.80
N PRO A 22 -27.72 -3.25 -10.93
CA PRO A 22 -27.26 -4.02 -12.09
C PRO A 22 -25.82 -4.51 -11.93
N ASP A 23 -25.01 -3.86 -11.09
CA ASP A 23 -23.61 -4.17 -10.93
C ASP A 23 -23.06 -3.88 -9.51
N ALA A 24 -21.84 -4.35 -9.27
CA ALA A 24 -21.14 -4.14 -8.00
C ALA A 24 -20.67 -2.70 -7.78
N ALA A 25 -20.56 -1.89 -8.85
CA ALA A 25 -20.19 -0.48 -8.73
C ALA A 25 -21.33 0.32 -8.09
N ARG A 26 -22.55 0.19 -8.61
CA ARG A 26 -23.75 0.83 -8.06
C ARG A 26 -24.06 0.37 -6.65
N LEU A 27 -23.86 -0.91 -6.36
CA LEU A 27 -24.02 -1.44 -5.00
C LEU A 27 -23.06 -0.78 -4.01
N ARG A 28 -21.78 -0.64 -4.38
CA ARG A 28 -20.77 0.03 -3.54
C ARG A 28 -21.11 1.49 -3.31
N GLU A 29 -21.56 2.19 -4.34
CA GLU A 29 -21.99 3.59 -4.25
C GLU A 29 -23.17 3.75 -3.28
N TRP A 30 -24.20 2.91 -3.42
CA TRP A 30 -25.37 2.89 -2.55
C TRP A 30 -25.01 2.70 -1.07
N ILE A 31 -24.18 1.70 -0.77
CA ILE A 31 -23.74 1.39 0.60
C ILE A 31 -22.89 2.53 1.17
N ARG A 32 -22.00 3.13 0.38
CA ARG A 32 -21.19 4.26 0.85
C ARG A 32 -22.07 5.48 1.17
N ALA A 33 -23.04 5.78 0.31
CA ALA A 33 -23.97 6.88 0.49
C ALA A 33 -24.83 6.75 1.77
N SER A 34 -25.23 5.53 2.13
CA SER A 34 -26.11 5.28 3.29
C SER A 34 -25.51 5.70 4.64
N GLY A 35 -24.18 5.77 4.76
CA GLY A 35 -23.49 6.18 6.00
C GLY A 35 -22.90 7.58 5.98
N LYS A 36 -23.17 8.38 4.93
CA LYS A 36 -22.60 9.73 4.76
C LYS A 36 -23.14 10.72 5.80
N ASN A 37 -24.47 10.77 5.94
CA ASN A 37 -25.14 11.80 6.74
C ASN A 37 -25.59 11.30 8.12
N ALA A 38 -26.06 10.04 8.21
CA ALA A 38 -26.63 9.46 9.42
C ALA A 38 -26.19 8.00 9.60
N GLU A 39 -26.61 7.37 10.70
CA GLU A 39 -26.48 5.91 10.83
C GLU A 39 -27.32 5.22 9.73
N PRO A 40 -26.75 4.25 9.01
CA PRO A 40 -27.49 3.52 7.99
C PRO A 40 -28.69 2.79 8.60
N ALA A 41 -29.87 3.04 8.04
CA ALA A 41 -31.05 2.23 8.32
C ALA A 41 -30.85 0.79 7.81
N GLU A 42 -31.63 -0.13 8.36
CA GLU A 42 -31.74 -1.49 7.82
C GLU A 42 -32.39 -1.45 6.43
N GLN A 43 -31.83 -2.20 5.48
CA GLN A 43 -32.24 -2.19 4.08
C GLN A 43 -32.69 -3.59 3.63
N SER A 44 -33.76 -3.65 2.85
CA SER A 44 -34.27 -4.88 2.24
C SER A 44 -33.53 -5.18 0.93
N TRP A 45 -32.77 -6.27 0.90
CA TRP A 45 -31.95 -6.66 -0.24
C TRP A 45 -32.54 -7.91 -0.89
N ARG A 46 -32.97 -7.80 -2.15
CA ARG A 46 -33.37 -8.94 -2.96
C ARG A 46 -32.15 -9.49 -3.68
N ILE A 47 -31.76 -10.69 -3.29
CA ILE A 47 -30.59 -11.39 -3.82
C ILE A 47 -30.99 -12.62 -4.62
N TYR A 48 -30.16 -13.03 -5.55
CA TYR A 48 -30.20 -14.34 -6.17
C TYR A 48 -29.08 -15.21 -5.59
N ARG A 49 -29.44 -16.36 -5.03
CA ARG A 49 -28.50 -17.35 -4.49
C ARG A 49 -28.52 -18.61 -5.36
N PRO A 50 -27.39 -19.02 -5.95
CA PRO A 50 -27.30 -20.27 -6.69
C PRO A 50 -27.82 -21.45 -5.84
N GLY A 51 -28.77 -22.21 -6.40
CA GLY A 51 -29.40 -23.37 -5.73
C GLY A 51 -30.55 -23.04 -4.76
N SER A 52 -30.74 -21.79 -4.34
CA SER A 52 -31.87 -21.37 -3.48
C SER A 52 -32.82 -20.38 -4.14
N GLY A 53 -32.47 -19.83 -5.32
CA GLY A 53 -33.30 -18.89 -6.05
C GLY A 53 -33.25 -17.48 -5.47
N THR A 54 -34.35 -16.74 -5.58
CA THR A 54 -34.42 -15.35 -5.10
C THR A 54 -34.78 -15.32 -3.62
N LEU A 55 -33.96 -14.64 -2.82
CA LEU A 55 -34.15 -14.45 -1.38
C LEU A 55 -34.21 -12.96 -1.05
N THR A 56 -34.91 -12.60 0.02
CA THR A 56 -34.89 -11.23 0.56
C THR A 56 -34.20 -11.26 1.91
N LEU A 57 -33.17 -10.45 2.10
CA LEU A 57 -32.39 -10.35 3.33
C LEU A 57 -32.45 -8.92 3.86
N MET A 58 -32.52 -8.78 5.18
CA MET A 58 -32.41 -7.48 5.84
C MET A 58 -30.95 -7.22 6.18
N VAL A 59 -30.38 -6.17 5.59
CA VAL A 59 -28.96 -5.82 5.72
C VAL A 59 -28.85 -4.43 6.29
N GLN A 60 -28.27 -4.31 7.48
CA GLN A 60 -27.92 -3.01 8.06
C GLN A 60 -26.44 -2.70 7.82
N PRO A 61 -26.09 -1.70 7.00
CA PRO A 61 -24.71 -1.22 6.87
C PRO A 61 -24.21 -0.63 8.19
N GLU A 62 -22.92 -0.76 8.44
CA GLU A 62 -22.25 -0.13 9.58
C GLU A 62 -21.61 1.19 9.14
N ARG A 63 -21.70 2.22 9.98
CA ARG A 63 -21.09 3.52 9.69
C ARG A 63 -19.61 3.48 10.07
N VAL A 64 -18.74 3.75 9.11
CA VAL A 64 -17.28 3.86 9.31
C VAL A 64 -16.87 5.32 9.10
N ARG A 65 -15.99 5.83 9.97
CA ARG A 65 -15.38 7.16 9.85
C ARG A 65 -13.90 7.00 9.50
N GLU A 66 -13.48 7.69 8.45
CA GLU A 66 -12.08 7.75 7.99
C GLU A 66 -11.73 9.23 7.77
N GLY A 67 -11.01 9.81 8.73
CA GLY A 67 -10.78 11.27 8.79
C GLY A 67 -12.09 12.05 8.91
N GLU A 68 -12.27 13.08 8.08
CA GLU A 68 -13.50 13.90 8.03
C GLU A 68 -14.67 13.24 7.26
N ARG A 69 -14.46 12.06 6.67
CA ARG A 69 -15.47 11.40 5.84
C ARG A 69 -16.12 10.23 6.59
N ALA A 70 -17.45 10.19 6.56
CA ALA A 70 -18.22 9.05 7.02
C ALA A 70 -18.84 8.32 5.81
N TYR A 71 -18.87 6.99 5.84
CA TYR A 71 -19.50 6.17 4.81
C TYR A 71 -20.03 4.86 5.39
N GLY A 72 -20.97 4.22 4.70
CA GLY A 72 -21.49 2.92 5.09
C GLY A 72 -20.61 1.76 4.61
N ARG A 73 -20.56 0.67 5.39
CA ARG A 73 -19.83 -0.56 5.06
C ARG A 73 -20.64 -1.78 5.49
N VAL A 74 -20.84 -2.72 4.58
CA VAL A 74 -21.56 -3.99 4.87
C VAL A 74 -20.59 -5.15 5.21
N GLY A 75 -19.29 -4.98 4.95
CA GLY A 75 -18.27 -5.99 5.26
C GLY A 75 -18.28 -7.19 4.32
N ALA A 76 -18.86 -7.05 3.13
CA ALA A 76 -18.78 -8.00 2.03
C ALA A 76 -17.82 -7.49 0.95
N GLN A 77 -17.10 -8.39 0.30
CA GLN A 77 -16.33 -8.08 -0.90
C GLN A 77 -17.29 -8.07 -2.10
N LEU A 78 -17.43 -6.91 -2.75
CA LEU A 78 -18.44 -6.68 -3.79
C LEU A 78 -17.81 -6.74 -5.17
N GLY A 79 -18.45 -7.51 -6.06
CA GLY A 79 -17.96 -7.80 -7.40
C GLY A 79 -17.20 -9.12 -7.45
N ALA A 80 -17.05 -9.68 -8.65
CA ALA A 80 -16.05 -10.71 -8.86
C ALA A 80 -14.70 -10.15 -8.40
N ALA A 81 -13.89 -10.96 -7.70
CA ALA A 81 -12.46 -10.68 -7.65
C ALA A 81 -12.04 -10.38 -9.10
N PRO A 82 -11.33 -9.27 -9.38
CA PRO A 82 -10.92 -8.96 -10.74
C PRO A 82 -10.33 -10.25 -11.30
N GLN A 83 -10.92 -10.78 -12.37
CA GLN A 83 -10.41 -12.00 -12.96
C GLN A 83 -8.98 -11.68 -13.36
N THR A 84 -8.01 -12.17 -12.58
CA THR A 84 -6.61 -11.99 -12.84
C THR A 84 -6.33 -12.82 -14.09
N SER A 85 -6.58 -12.23 -15.26
CA SER A 85 -6.20 -12.84 -16.51
C SER A 85 -4.69 -12.73 -16.58
N TRP A 86 -4.01 -13.88 -16.59
CA TRP A 86 -2.58 -13.93 -16.86
C TRP A 86 -2.33 -13.34 -18.24
N LEU A 87 -1.83 -12.10 -18.28
CA LEU A 87 -1.43 -11.47 -19.52
C LEU A 87 -0.01 -11.94 -19.82
N SER A 88 0.13 -12.84 -20.79
CA SER A 88 1.44 -13.25 -21.29
C SER A 88 1.98 -12.16 -22.20
N TYR A 89 2.90 -11.36 -21.67
CA TYR A 89 3.67 -10.42 -22.46
C TYR A 89 4.77 -11.15 -23.24
N GLY A 90 5.10 -10.66 -24.43
CA GLY A 90 6.35 -11.02 -25.10
C GLY A 90 7.56 -10.47 -24.34
N LEU A 91 8.77 -10.97 -24.61
CA LEU A 91 9.98 -10.56 -23.88
C LEU A 91 10.20 -9.03 -23.91
N LEU A 92 9.96 -8.39 -25.05
CA LEU A 92 10.12 -6.94 -25.21
C LEU A 92 9.03 -6.17 -24.45
N ASP A 93 7.77 -6.56 -24.62
CA ASP A 93 6.63 -5.91 -23.97
C ASP A 93 6.71 -6.05 -22.44
N ALA A 94 7.13 -7.22 -21.95
CA ALA A 94 7.35 -7.49 -20.54
C ALA A 94 8.45 -6.59 -19.96
N SER A 95 9.54 -6.41 -20.71
CA SER A 95 10.67 -5.57 -20.29
C SER A 95 10.27 -4.10 -20.22
N TRP A 96 9.51 -3.63 -21.22
CA TRP A 96 9.00 -2.26 -21.25
C TRP A 96 8.00 -2.01 -20.13
N GLU A 97 7.06 -2.93 -19.91
CA GLU A 97 6.07 -2.83 -18.85
C GLU A 97 6.73 -2.89 -17.46
N ALA A 98 7.75 -3.74 -17.27
CA ALA A 98 8.54 -3.77 -16.05
C ALA A 98 9.25 -2.43 -15.80
N LEU A 99 9.86 -1.83 -16.83
CA LEU A 99 10.51 -0.52 -16.71
C LEU A 99 9.50 0.58 -16.34
N ARG A 100 8.35 0.61 -17.02
CA ARG A 100 7.25 1.54 -16.73
C ARG A 100 6.79 1.38 -15.28
N ARG A 101 6.58 0.14 -14.83
CA ARG A 101 6.14 -0.16 -13.48
C ARG A 101 7.17 0.25 -12.43
N CYS A 102 8.45 -0.02 -12.67
CA CYS A 102 9.54 0.46 -11.82
C CYS A 102 9.53 1.99 -11.74
N ALA A 103 9.41 2.70 -12.86
CA ALA A 103 9.37 4.17 -12.87
C ALA A 103 8.18 4.73 -12.08
N GLU A 104 6.99 4.12 -12.21
CA GLU A 104 5.81 4.50 -11.44
C GLU A 104 6.02 4.34 -9.93
N VAL A 105 6.50 3.17 -9.51
CA VAL A 105 6.73 2.85 -8.10
C VAL A 105 7.84 3.76 -7.55
N THR A 106 8.94 3.96 -8.30
CA THR A 106 10.00 4.90 -7.92
C THR A 106 9.47 6.31 -7.75
N GLY A 107 8.65 6.81 -8.69
CA GLY A 107 8.06 8.14 -8.59
C GLY A 107 7.15 8.30 -7.37
N LEU A 108 6.37 7.26 -7.02
CA LEU A 108 5.57 7.25 -5.80
C LEU A 108 6.45 7.25 -4.55
N SER A 109 7.46 6.38 -4.49
CA SER A 109 8.38 6.29 -3.36
C SER A 109 9.14 7.59 -3.11
N LEU A 110 9.63 8.26 -4.17
CA LEU A 110 10.30 9.55 -4.05
C LEU A 110 9.37 10.64 -3.51
N ARG A 111 8.10 10.66 -3.93
CA ARG A 111 7.09 11.58 -3.38
C ARG A 111 6.83 11.32 -1.90
N MET A 112 6.73 10.05 -1.50
CA MET A 112 6.56 9.67 -0.10
C MET A 112 7.76 10.09 0.74
N ILE A 113 8.99 9.83 0.27
CA ILE A 113 10.22 10.26 0.94
C ILE A 113 10.23 11.79 1.08
N ALA A 114 9.90 12.52 0.00
CA ALA A 114 9.82 13.98 0.05
C ALA A 114 8.79 14.47 1.08
N ALA A 115 7.61 13.84 1.14
CA ALA A 115 6.56 14.15 2.12
C ALA A 115 7.01 13.89 3.57
N MET A 116 7.89 12.91 3.81
CA MET A 116 8.48 12.67 5.12
C MET A 116 9.42 13.80 5.54
N PHE A 117 10.20 14.35 4.60
CA PHE A 117 11.06 15.51 4.87
C PHE A 117 10.28 16.80 5.09
N THR A 118 9.09 16.95 4.50
CA THR A 118 8.20 18.10 4.74
C THR A 118 7.29 17.92 5.97
N GLY A 119 7.30 16.74 6.61
CA GLY A 119 6.52 16.43 7.80
C GLY A 119 5.05 16.03 7.53
N GLU A 120 4.68 15.83 6.27
CA GLU A 120 3.33 15.40 5.86
C GLU A 120 3.13 13.87 6.00
N ALA A 121 4.22 13.11 6.09
CA ALA A 121 4.19 11.66 6.28
C ALA A 121 4.99 11.24 7.53
N SER A 122 4.41 10.32 8.32
CA SER A 122 5.01 9.83 9.58
C SER A 122 6.17 8.86 9.32
N LEU A 123 7.24 9.02 10.11
CA LEU A 123 8.40 8.12 10.16
C LEU A 123 8.05 6.73 10.72
N GLU A 124 6.88 6.56 11.34
CA GLU A 124 6.42 5.29 11.90
C GLU A 124 6.18 4.20 10.84
N HIS A 125 6.02 4.61 9.57
CA HIS A 125 5.87 3.71 8.43
C HIS A 125 7.19 3.14 7.90
N LEU A 126 8.33 3.51 8.49
CA LEU A 126 9.62 2.95 8.10
C LEU A 126 9.70 1.49 8.60
N SER A 127 9.61 0.54 7.68
CA SER A 127 9.73 -0.88 7.98
C SER A 127 11.14 -1.21 8.47
N GLY A 128 11.27 -1.65 9.73
CA GLY A 128 12.54 -2.12 10.24
C GLY A 128 12.90 -3.53 9.74
N PRO A 129 14.14 -4.00 10.01
CA PRO A 129 14.65 -5.28 9.51
C PRO A 129 13.80 -6.48 9.89
N LEU A 130 13.16 -6.43 11.06
CA LEU A 130 12.34 -7.53 11.56
C LEU A 130 10.98 -7.58 10.85
N THR A 131 10.43 -6.41 10.52
CA THR A 131 9.23 -6.29 9.66
C THR A 131 9.49 -6.90 8.29
N VAL A 132 10.64 -6.58 7.69
CA VAL A 132 11.02 -7.08 6.36
C VAL A 132 11.12 -8.61 6.40
N ALA A 133 11.72 -9.17 7.45
CA ALA A 133 11.83 -10.63 7.61
C ALA A 133 10.46 -11.31 7.77
N ASP A 134 9.56 -10.76 8.61
CA ASP A 134 8.20 -11.28 8.77
C ASP A 134 7.40 -11.20 7.46
N GLN A 135 7.49 -10.08 6.74
CA GLN A 135 6.77 -9.89 5.49
C GLN A 135 7.30 -10.79 4.36
N ALA A 136 8.61 -11.05 4.33
CA ALA A 136 9.20 -12.06 3.47
C ALA A 136 8.59 -13.45 3.74
N GLY A 137 8.52 -13.87 5.01
CA GLY A 137 7.91 -15.13 5.43
C GLY A 137 6.43 -15.24 5.06
N ARG A 138 5.65 -14.18 5.28
CA ARG A 138 4.22 -14.12 4.91
C ARG A 138 4.01 -14.15 3.40
N SER A 139 4.86 -13.48 2.63
CA SER A 139 4.73 -13.49 1.17
C SER A 139 4.97 -14.89 0.58
N LEU A 140 5.92 -15.65 1.14
CA LEU A 140 6.13 -17.07 0.78
C LEU A 140 4.91 -17.95 1.11
N SER A 141 4.26 -17.74 2.25
CA SER A 141 3.07 -18.52 2.62
C SER A 141 1.85 -18.22 1.75
N VAL A 142 1.77 -17.01 1.18
CA VAL A 142 0.77 -16.63 0.16
C VAL A 142 1.08 -17.29 -1.19
N GLY A 143 2.36 -17.38 -1.56
CA GLY A 143 2.84 -18.10 -2.73
C GLY A 143 3.93 -17.37 -3.52
N TRP A 144 4.50 -18.05 -4.52
CA TRP A 144 5.65 -17.54 -5.27
C TRP A 144 5.44 -16.19 -5.95
N SER A 145 4.24 -15.93 -6.51
CA SER A 145 3.93 -14.64 -7.13
C SER A 145 4.06 -13.49 -6.12
N ALA A 146 3.45 -13.64 -4.94
CA ALA A 146 3.49 -12.62 -3.90
C ALA A 146 4.90 -12.43 -3.34
N TYR A 147 5.69 -13.51 -3.26
CA TYR A 147 7.09 -13.44 -2.86
C TYR A 147 7.95 -12.66 -3.87
N PHE A 148 7.78 -12.88 -5.18
CA PHE A 148 8.51 -12.12 -6.20
C PHE A 148 8.08 -10.66 -6.24
N ASP A 149 6.79 -10.37 -6.04
CA ASP A 149 6.31 -8.99 -5.92
C ASP A 149 6.93 -8.28 -4.70
N PHE A 150 6.98 -8.97 -3.55
CA PHE A 150 7.66 -8.45 -2.36
C PHE A 150 9.15 -8.23 -2.60
N LEU A 151 9.84 -9.20 -3.21
CA LEU A 151 11.27 -9.10 -3.51
C LEU A 151 11.54 -7.95 -4.48
N ALA A 152 10.74 -7.78 -5.52
CA ALA A 152 10.87 -6.69 -6.48
C ALA A 152 10.69 -5.33 -5.79
N LEU A 153 9.68 -5.19 -4.92
CA LEU A 153 9.46 -3.98 -4.14
C LEU A 153 10.62 -3.70 -3.18
N LEU A 154 11.13 -4.73 -2.50
CA LEU A 154 12.27 -4.63 -1.58
C LEU A 154 13.55 -4.21 -2.31
N SER A 155 13.86 -4.86 -3.43
CA SER A 155 15.02 -4.52 -4.28
C SER A 155 14.94 -3.08 -4.78
N LEU A 156 13.77 -2.65 -5.26
CA LEU A 156 13.57 -1.29 -5.72
C LEU A 156 13.71 -0.27 -4.58
N SER A 157 13.19 -0.60 -3.39
CA SER A 157 13.30 0.26 -2.22
C SER A 157 14.76 0.45 -1.81
N ILE A 158 15.54 -0.63 -1.71
CA ILE A 158 16.99 -0.56 -1.40
C ILE A 158 17.72 0.27 -2.46
N ALA A 159 17.41 0.08 -3.75
CA ALA A 159 18.01 0.86 -4.82
C ALA A 159 17.71 2.37 -4.68
N ILE A 160 16.47 2.74 -4.38
CA ILE A 160 16.06 4.14 -4.16
C ILE A 160 16.78 4.71 -2.93
N PHE A 161 16.82 3.97 -1.81
CA PHE A 161 17.54 4.40 -0.62
C PHE A 161 19.02 4.63 -0.90
N ASN A 162 19.68 3.72 -1.62
CA ASN A 162 21.09 3.85 -1.99
C ASN A 162 21.35 5.06 -2.91
N LEU A 163 20.36 5.52 -3.67
CA LEU A 163 20.44 6.72 -4.51
C LEU A 163 20.21 8.03 -3.76
N LEU A 164 19.78 8.00 -2.50
CA LEU A 164 19.60 9.21 -1.71
C LEU A 164 20.95 9.93 -1.49
N PRO A 165 20.94 11.27 -1.38
CA PRO A 165 22.14 12.08 -1.17
C PRO A 165 22.63 12.00 0.29
N LEU A 166 22.81 10.78 0.80
CA LEU A 166 23.30 10.49 2.13
C LEU A 166 24.78 10.08 2.05
N PRO A 167 25.66 10.73 2.82
CA PRO A 167 27.06 10.31 2.92
C PRO A 167 27.10 8.87 3.46
N VAL A 168 27.93 8.00 2.90
CA VAL A 168 28.01 6.53 3.13
C VAL A 168 27.21 5.69 2.12
N LEU A 169 26.15 6.21 1.51
CA LEU A 169 25.44 5.52 0.41
C LEU A 169 26.04 5.88 -0.96
N ASP A 170 25.72 5.08 -1.98
CA ASP A 170 26.19 5.29 -3.36
C ASP A 170 25.78 6.69 -3.89
N GLY A 171 24.61 7.19 -3.51
CA GLY A 171 24.12 8.53 -3.83
C GLY A 171 24.93 9.66 -3.16
N GLY A 172 25.68 9.37 -2.09
CA GLY A 172 26.66 10.29 -1.53
C GLY A 172 27.82 10.56 -2.50
N HIS A 173 28.26 9.55 -3.25
CA HIS A 173 29.24 9.74 -4.32
C HIS A 173 28.70 10.57 -5.47
N LEU A 174 27.43 10.33 -5.85
CA LEU A 174 26.74 11.13 -6.84
C LEU A 174 26.66 12.61 -6.42
N LEU A 175 26.41 12.88 -5.13
CA LEU A 175 26.43 14.23 -4.58
C LEU A 175 27.81 14.88 -4.71
N TYR A 176 28.89 14.15 -4.47
CA TYR A 176 30.26 14.66 -4.64
C TYR A 176 30.57 14.98 -6.10
N TYR A 177 30.15 14.12 -7.03
CA TYR A 177 30.33 14.37 -8.46
C TYR A 177 29.50 15.56 -8.93
N LEU A 178 28.27 15.72 -8.43
CA LEU A 178 27.45 16.88 -8.73
C LEU A 178 28.08 18.17 -8.19
N TYR A 179 28.61 18.13 -6.96
CA TYR A 179 29.35 19.24 -6.38
C TYR A 179 30.60 19.58 -7.21
N GLU A 180 31.40 18.59 -7.59
CA GLU A 180 32.60 18.78 -8.41
C GLU A 180 32.26 19.33 -9.80
N PHE A 181 31.18 18.86 -10.41
CA PHE A 181 30.68 19.38 -11.69
C PHE A 181 30.31 20.87 -11.61
N ILE A 182 29.69 21.30 -10.50
CA ILE A 182 29.30 22.71 -10.30
C ILE A 182 30.49 23.60 -9.91
N VAL A 183 31.36 23.10 -9.02
CA VAL A 183 32.43 23.90 -8.40
C VAL A 183 33.76 23.79 -9.15
N GLY A 184 33.91 22.80 -10.04
CA GLY A 184 35.09 22.59 -10.88
C GLY A 184 36.30 22.03 -10.13
N ARG A 185 36.13 21.60 -8.87
CA ARG A 185 37.19 21.00 -8.04
C ARG A 185 36.62 19.97 -7.07
N PRO A 186 37.38 18.92 -6.74
CA PRO A 186 36.92 17.90 -5.80
C PRO A 186 36.72 18.49 -4.40
N PRO A 187 35.77 17.96 -3.61
CA PRO A 187 35.61 18.35 -2.22
C PRO A 187 36.87 18.00 -1.42
N GLY A 188 37.27 18.89 -0.50
CA GLY A 188 38.46 18.66 0.32
C GLY A 188 38.32 17.43 1.22
N GLU A 189 39.40 16.67 1.41
CA GLU A 189 39.38 15.40 2.16
C GLU A 189 38.84 15.53 3.59
N ALA A 190 39.11 16.65 4.25
CA ALA A 190 38.60 16.91 5.60
C ALA A 190 37.07 17.09 5.62
N GLY A 191 36.50 17.69 4.58
CA GLY A 191 35.06 17.83 4.40
C GLY A 191 34.41 16.48 4.11
N MET A 192 35.00 15.70 3.21
CA MET A 192 34.57 14.34 2.88
C MET A 192 34.50 13.44 4.11
N ARG A 193 35.57 13.45 4.93
CA ARG A 193 35.66 12.65 6.16
C ARG A 193 34.58 13.03 7.18
N ARG A 194 34.35 14.34 7.40
CA ARG A 194 33.28 14.80 8.30
C ARG A 194 31.90 14.43 7.79
N MET A 195 31.67 14.58 6.49
CA MET A 195 30.41 14.25 5.84
C MET A 195 30.12 12.75 5.97
N GLN A 196 31.11 11.90 5.70
CA GLN A 196 31.00 10.44 5.87
C GLN A 196 30.76 10.03 7.34
N GLN A 197 31.45 10.67 8.30
CA GLN A 197 31.23 10.42 9.73
C GLN A 197 29.81 10.80 10.15
N PHE A 198 29.31 11.94 9.69
CA PHE A 198 27.93 12.37 9.92
C PHE A 198 26.93 11.38 9.31
N GLY A 199 27.16 10.95 8.08
CA GLY A 199 26.32 9.95 7.41
C GLY A 199 26.29 8.62 8.16
N MET A 200 27.44 8.13 8.64
CA MET A 200 27.54 6.90 9.42
C MET A 200 26.74 7.00 10.73
N ILE A 201 26.90 8.10 11.47
CA ILE A 201 26.17 8.33 12.72
C ILE A 201 24.67 8.39 12.45
N SER A 202 24.26 9.09 11.39
CA SER A 202 22.85 9.20 10.99
C SER A 202 22.26 7.84 10.61
N LEU A 203 23.00 7.02 9.85
CA LEU A 203 22.58 5.67 9.47
C LEU A 203 22.43 4.77 10.70
N LEU A 204 23.39 4.79 11.63
CA LEU A 204 23.32 4.04 12.88
C LEU A 204 22.14 4.49 13.74
N ALA A 205 21.89 5.81 13.82
CA ALA A 205 20.74 6.35 14.55
C ALA A 205 19.41 5.92 13.93
N LEU A 206 19.28 5.98 12.60
CA LEU A 206 18.09 5.51 11.87
C LEU A 206 17.87 4.01 12.05
N MET A 207 18.94 3.21 11.98
CA MET A 207 18.86 1.76 12.21
C MET A 207 18.43 1.46 13.64
N GLY A 208 18.97 2.20 14.62
CA GLY A 208 18.54 2.11 16.02
C GLY A 208 17.06 2.48 16.20
N LEU A 209 16.60 3.56 15.56
CA LEU A 209 15.20 3.98 15.56
C LEU A 209 14.29 2.92 14.93
N ALA A 210 14.68 2.35 13.80
CA ALA A 210 13.92 1.31 13.10
C ALA A 210 13.79 0.03 13.95
N LEU A 211 14.87 -0.39 14.60
CA LEU A 211 14.84 -1.52 15.54
C LEU A 211 13.95 -1.21 16.75
N PHE A 212 14.06 0.00 17.32
CA PHE A 212 13.20 0.42 18.43
C PHE A 212 11.71 0.41 18.05
N ASN A 213 11.38 0.92 16.86
CA ASN A 213 10.01 0.88 16.33
C ASN A 213 9.52 -0.57 16.13
N ASP A 214 10.37 -1.44 15.58
CA ASP A 214 10.05 -2.87 15.42
C ASP A 214 9.76 -3.55 16.79
N PHE A 215 10.58 -3.28 17.81
CA PHE A 215 10.35 -3.82 19.17
C PHE A 215 9.05 -3.29 19.79
N ASN A 216 8.82 -1.98 19.72
CA ASN A 216 7.59 -1.37 20.24
C ASN A 216 6.35 -1.94 19.55
N ARG A 217 6.41 -2.18 18.24
CA ARG A 217 5.28 -2.76 17.50
C ARG A 217 5.00 -4.21 17.89
N LEU A 218 6.03 -4.98 18.26
CA LEU A 218 5.88 -6.37 18.68
C LEU A 218 5.37 -6.54 20.12
N TRP A 219 5.67 -5.59 21.01
CA TRP A 219 5.28 -5.65 22.43
C TRP A 219 4.11 -4.73 22.81
N GLY A 220 3.87 -3.68 22.04
CA GLY A 220 2.78 -2.70 22.25
C GLY A 220 1.52 -2.98 21.44
N GLY A 221 1.43 -4.16 20.79
CA GLY A 221 0.23 -4.66 20.12
C GLY A 221 -0.72 -5.38 21.06
#